data_AF-X0VB99-F1
#
_entry.id   AF-X0VB99-F1
#
_cell.length_a   1.000
_cell.length_b   1.000
_cell.length_c   1.000
_cell.angle_alpha   90.00
_cell.angle_beta   90.00
_cell.angle_gamma   90.00
#
_symmetry.space_group_name_H-M   'P 1'
#
loop_
_entity.id
_entity.type
_entity.pdbx_description
1 polymer ?
#
loop_
_entity_poly.entity_id
_entity_poly.type
_entity_poly.pdbx_seq_one_letter_code
_entity_poly.pdbx_strand_id
1 'polypeptide(L)'
;ALRVAKALGKNLFAVRIDTPASRTGDIMELLKEVRWELDLQGFKKVKIFVSGGITEEKIALLNSVADAFGVGTYISNAPVIDFSLDIVEINSKPLAKKGKRSGKKQIWQCSSCLTRSILPFRERIVKCSCGGNFIPLTEQVIKEGKTIIDLPSPQKIRKYVLGQLNKIS
;
A
#
# COMPACT_ATOMS: atom_id res chain seq x y z
N ALA A 1 30.61 2.47 7.35
CA ALA A 1 29.82 2.21 8.57
C ALA A 1 30.65 2.26 9.84
N LEU A 2 31.70 1.43 9.98
CA LEU A 2 32.50 1.32 11.21
C LEU A 2 33.04 2.62 11.79
N ARG A 3 33.62 3.49 10.95
CA ARG A 3 34.13 4.80 11.41
C ARG A 3 33.06 5.63 12.11
N VAL A 4 31.86 5.67 11.54
CA VAL A 4 30.72 6.41 12.08
C VAL A 4 30.22 5.75 13.38
N ALA A 5 30.15 4.41 13.41
CA ALA A 5 29.77 3.66 14.59
C ALA A 5 30.75 3.87 15.76
N LYS A 6 32.07 3.89 15.49
CA LYS A 6 33.10 4.20 16.49
C LYS A 6 33.00 5.63 17.00
N ALA A 7 32.75 6.60 16.11
CA ALA A 7 32.66 8.01 16.48
C ALA A 7 31.41 8.34 17.30
N LEU A 8 30.26 7.77 16.94
CA LEU A 8 28.97 8.10 17.55
C LEU A 8 28.54 7.12 18.65
N GLY A 9 29.09 5.91 18.65
CA GLY A 9 28.80 4.88 19.66
C GLY A 9 27.31 4.64 19.83
N LYS A 10 26.83 4.77 21.08
CA LYS A 10 25.43 4.55 21.45
C LYS A 10 24.45 5.57 20.85
N ASN A 11 24.94 6.71 20.36
CA ASN A 11 24.11 7.74 19.74
C ASN A 11 23.80 7.43 18.27
N LEU A 12 24.46 6.42 17.66
CA LEU A 12 24.16 6.00 16.30
C LEU A 12 22.97 5.03 16.29
N PHE A 13 21.84 5.49 15.76
CA PHE A 13 20.66 4.65 15.57
C PHE A 13 20.79 3.73 14.35
N ALA A 14 21.17 4.27 13.20
CA ALA A 14 21.22 3.54 11.94
C ALA A 14 22.30 4.08 10.99
N VAL A 15 22.77 3.24 10.07
CA VAL A 15 23.54 3.66 8.90
C VAL A 15 22.66 3.57 7.66
N ARG A 16 22.68 4.62 6.83
CA ARG A 16 21.99 4.62 5.53
C ARG A 16 22.96 4.23 4.44
N ILE A 17 22.58 3.20 3.67
CA ILE A 17 23.29 2.75 2.48
C ILE A 17 22.47 3.20 1.27
N ASP A 18 23.06 4.12 0.50
CA ASP A 18 22.46 4.76 -0.67
C ASP A 18 23.47 4.74 -1.81
N THR A 19 23.78 3.53 -2.29
CA THR A 19 24.84 3.33 -3.28
C THR A 19 24.26 3.42 -4.69
N PRO A 20 24.84 4.22 -5.60
CA PRO A 20 24.43 4.23 -7.00
C PRO A 20 24.61 2.86 -7.65
N ALA A 21 23.72 2.48 -8.57
CA ALA A 21 23.76 1.18 -9.25
C ALA A 21 25.13 0.86 -9.87
N SER A 22 25.84 1.87 -10.37
CA SER A 22 27.18 1.75 -10.96
C SER A 22 28.29 1.35 -9.97
N ARG A 23 28.07 1.47 -8.66
CA ARG A 23 29.05 1.19 -7.61
C ARG A 23 28.63 0.07 -6.65
N THR A 24 27.40 -0.41 -6.77
CA THR A 24 26.81 -1.28 -5.74
C THR A 24 27.19 -2.74 -5.92
N GLY A 25 27.55 -3.17 -7.14
CA GLY A 25 27.74 -4.60 -7.43
C GLY A 25 26.52 -5.39 -6.94
N ASP A 26 26.75 -6.38 -6.10
CA ASP A 26 25.69 -7.06 -5.35
C ASP A 26 25.39 -6.33 -4.01
N ILE A 27 24.24 -5.67 -3.96
CA ILE A 27 23.77 -4.96 -2.77
C ILE A 27 23.56 -5.90 -1.57
N MET A 28 23.18 -7.15 -1.80
CA MET A 28 22.94 -8.11 -0.72
C MET A 28 24.24 -8.45 -0.01
N GLU A 29 25.29 -8.75 -0.77
CA GLU A 29 26.63 -9.04 -0.21
C GLU A 29 27.22 -7.82 0.50
N LEU A 30 27.05 -6.62 -0.06
CA LEU A 30 27.47 -5.38 0.61
C LEU A 30 26.80 -5.21 1.98
N LEU A 31 25.48 -5.44 2.07
CA LEU A 31 24.76 -5.29 3.33
C LEU A 31 25.14 -6.37 4.35
N LYS A 32 25.40 -7.61 3.90
CA LYS A 32 25.92 -8.68 4.75
C LYS A 32 27.30 -8.33 5.30
N GLU A 33 28.21 -7.82 4.46
CA GLU A 33 29.54 -7.37 4.87
C GLU A 33 29.44 -6.25 5.92
N VAL A 34 28.62 -5.23 5.66
CA VAL A 34 28.41 -4.12 6.61
C VAL A 34 27.85 -4.63 7.94
N ARG A 35 26.88 -5.56 7.90
CA ARG A 35 26.30 -6.16 9.10
C ARG A 35 27.34 -6.95 9.90
N TRP A 36 28.10 -7.80 9.21
CA TRP A 36 29.18 -8.60 9.79
C TRP A 36 30.19 -7.74 10.52
N GLU A 37 30.72 -6.72 9.85
CA GLU A 37 31.73 -5.83 10.41
C GLU A 37 31.21 -5.05 11.64
N LEU A 38 29.99 -4.54 11.57
CA LEU A 38 29.36 -3.88 12.71
C LEU A 38 29.20 -4.83 13.90
N ASP A 39 28.78 -6.07 13.65
CA ASP A 39 28.56 -7.07 14.69
C ASP A 39 29.86 -7.52 15.35
N LEU A 40 30.90 -7.76 14.55
CA LEU A 40 32.23 -8.13 15.01
C LEU A 40 32.82 -7.07 15.96
N GLN A 41 32.50 -5.80 15.72
CA GLN A 41 32.95 -4.66 16.53
C GLN A 41 31.97 -4.29 17.66
N GLY A 42 30.93 -5.10 17.91
CA GLY A 42 29.98 -4.92 19.01
C GLY A 42 28.82 -3.95 18.74
N PHE A 43 28.66 -3.45 17.51
CA PHE A 43 27.61 -2.51 17.09
C PHE A 43 26.32 -3.20 16.60
N LYS A 44 25.91 -4.29 17.25
CA LYS A 44 24.72 -5.09 16.89
C LYS A 44 23.40 -4.30 16.90
N LYS A 45 23.35 -3.20 17.66
CA LYS A 45 22.15 -2.35 17.78
C LYS A 45 22.01 -1.33 16.65
N VAL A 46 23.08 -1.06 15.90
CA VAL A 46 23.05 -0.10 14.78
C VAL A 46 22.24 -0.71 13.65
N LYS A 47 21.16 -0.05 13.25
CA LYS A 47 20.24 -0.49 12.19
C LYS A 47 20.78 -0.20 10.80
N ILE A 48 20.33 -0.96 9.80
CA ILE A 48 20.68 -0.75 8.39
C ILE A 48 19.46 -0.20 7.64
N PHE A 49 19.58 1.03 7.16
CA PHE A 49 18.58 1.68 6.31
C PHE A 49 19.06 1.63 4.86
N VAL A 50 18.23 1.15 3.94
CA VAL A 50 18.59 1.04 2.52
C VAL A 50 17.71 1.96 1.68
N SER A 51 18.30 2.68 0.73
CA SER A 51 17.57 3.50 -0.24
C SER A 51 18.19 3.41 -1.63
N GLY A 52 17.50 3.99 -2.62
CA GLY A 52 17.98 4.06 -4.00
C GLY A 52 17.42 2.93 -4.87
N GLY A 53 16.45 3.26 -5.72
CA GLY A 53 15.85 2.31 -6.67
C GLY A 53 15.25 1.08 -5.99
N ILE A 54 14.63 1.25 -4.82
CA ILE A 54 13.97 0.16 -4.07
C ILE A 54 12.63 -0.18 -4.72
N THR A 55 12.44 -1.48 -5.01
CA THR A 55 11.23 -2.09 -5.58
C THR A 55 10.72 -3.17 -4.62
N GLU A 56 9.54 -3.74 -4.87
CA GLU A 56 8.99 -4.84 -4.06
C GLU A 56 9.91 -6.07 -4.03
N GLU A 57 10.53 -6.43 -5.15
CA GLU A 57 11.44 -7.56 -5.26
C GLU A 57 12.73 -7.33 -4.47
N LYS A 58 13.26 -6.10 -4.51
CA LYS A 58 14.44 -5.72 -3.71
C LYS A 58 14.13 -5.72 -2.22
N ILE A 59 12.93 -5.28 -1.82
CA ILE A 59 12.51 -5.36 -0.42
C ILE A 59 12.50 -6.83 0.01
N ALA A 60 11.87 -7.72 -0.76
CA ALA A 60 11.82 -9.15 -0.46
C ALA A 60 13.23 -9.78 -0.35
N LEU A 61 14.14 -9.44 -1.27
CA LEU A 61 15.52 -9.91 -1.27
C LEU A 61 16.31 -9.43 -0.04
N LEU A 62 16.17 -8.16 0.33
CA LEU A 62 16.99 -7.51 1.34
C LEU A 62 16.40 -7.56 2.75
N ASN A 63 15.16 -8.03 2.92
CA ASN A 63 14.44 -8.01 4.19
C ASN A 63 15.15 -8.77 5.33
N SER A 64 16.06 -9.69 5.00
CA SER A 64 16.85 -10.44 5.98
C SER A 64 18.03 -9.66 6.58
N VAL A 65 18.47 -8.58 5.93
CA VAL A 65 19.67 -7.81 6.31
C VAL A 65 19.42 -6.31 6.51
N ALA A 66 18.32 -5.78 5.94
CA ALA A 66 17.91 -4.40 6.09
C ALA A 66 16.83 -4.26 7.16
N ASP A 67 16.90 -3.18 7.95
CA ASP A 67 15.89 -2.86 8.98
C ASP A 67 14.86 -1.83 8.50
N ALA A 68 15.19 -1.04 7.48
CA ALA A 68 14.33 0.01 6.97
C ALA A 68 14.62 0.32 5.49
N PHE A 69 13.60 0.80 4.78
CA PHE A 69 13.66 1.10 3.35
C PHE A 69 13.21 2.52 3.04
N GLY A 70 13.99 3.22 2.21
CA GLY A 70 13.62 4.48 1.57
C GLY A 70 13.14 4.22 0.15
N VAL A 71 11.83 4.27 -0.05
CA VAL A 71 11.19 4.04 -1.35
C VAL A 71 10.76 5.38 -1.94
N GLY A 72 11.35 5.75 -3.08
CA GLY A 72 11.07 7.00 -3.79
C GLY A 72 10.27 6.76 -5.06
N THR A 73 10.94 6.86 -6.21
CA THR A 73 10.36 6.84 -7.56
C THR A 73 9.39 5.68 -7.81
N TYR A 74 9.62 4.51 -7.22
CA TYR A 74 8.74 3.35 -7.39
C TYR A 74 7.30 3.60 -6.90
N ILE A 75 7.14 4.43 -5.85
CA ILE A 75 5.81 4.86 -5.37
C ILE A 75 5.38 6.16 -6.05
N SER A 76 6.26 7.17 -6.10
CA SER A 76 5.88 8.50 -6.57
C SER A 76 5.61 8.58 -8.08
N ASN A 77 6.17 7.65 -8.85
CA ASN A 77 5.94 7.49 -10.29
C ASN A 77 5.19 6.19 -10.61
N ALA A 78 4.36 5.71 -9.67
CA ALA A 78 3.51 4.56 -9.90
C ALA A 78 2.57 4.84 -11.10
N PRO A 79 2.28 3.82 -11.95
CA PRO A 79 1.33 3.97 -13.04
C PRO A 79 -0.02 4.49 -12.53
N VAL A 80 -0.58 5.47 -13.24
CA VAL A 80 -1.91 6.00 -12.92
C VAL A 80 -2.99 4.97 -13.27
N ILE A 81 -4.01 4.87 -12.42
CA ILE A 81 -5.21 4.10 -12.75
C ILE A 81 -6.08 4.96 -13.67
N ASP A 82 -6.33 4.46 -14.88
CA ASP A 82 -7.14 5.14 -15.87
C ASP A 82 -8.64 5.06 -15.53
N PHE A 83 -9.13 6.04 -14.78
CA PHE A 83 -10.54 6.16 -14.43
C PHE A 83 -11.30 6.96 -15.49
N SER A 84 -12.47 6.45 -15.88
CA SER A 84 -13.43 7.18 -16.72
C SER A 84 -14.66 7.61 -15.93
N LEU A 85 -15.22 8.77 -16.30
CA LEU A 85 -16.53 9.22 -15.84
C LEU A 85 -17.52 9.10 -16.99
N ASP A 86 -18.58 8.31 -16.79
CA ASP A 86 -19.57 8.03 -17.82
C ASP A 86 -20.99 8.16 -17.23
N ILE A 87 -21.91 8.75 -18.01
CA ILE A 87 -23.33 8.74 -17.67
C ILE A 87 -23.86 7.31 -17.79
N VAL A 88 -24.52 6.83 -16.74
CA VAL A 88 -25.15 5.50 -16.69
C VAL A 88 -26.67 5.55 -16.54
N GLU A 89 -27.24 6.72 -16.26
CA GLU A 89 -28.68 6.91 -16.05
C GLU A 89 -29.07 8.36 -16.38
N ILE A 90 -30.18 8.57 -17.10
CA ILE A 90 -30.74 9.88 -17.42
C ILE A 90 -32.23 9.87 -17.07
N ASN A 91 -32.70 10.84 -16.28
CA ASN A 91 -34.10 10.91 -15.82
C ASN A 91 -34.59 9.56 -15.24
N SER A 92 -33.75 8.93 -14.42
CA SER A 92 -33.97 7.60 -13.83
C SER A 92 -34.15 6.43 -14.81
N LYS A 93 -33.84 6.63 -16.11
CA LYS A 93 -33.83 5.58 -17.13
C LYS A 93 -32.39 5.09 -17.34
N PRO A 94 -32.12 3.77 -17.20
CA PRO A 94 -30.80 3.22 -17.48
C PRO A 94 -30.37 3.48 -18.93
N LEU A 95 -29.27 4.20 -19.12
CA LEU A 95 -28.72 4.51 -20.45
C LEU A 95 -27.20 4.70 -20.33
N ALA A 96 -26.43 4.09 -21.22
CA ALA A 96 -24.98 4.29 -21.29
C ALA A 96 -24.48 4.12 -22.72
N LYS A 97 -23.28 4.65 -23.01
CA LYS A 97 -22.58 4.39 -24.28
C LYS A 97 -22.14 2.93 -24.39
N LYS A 98 -21.81 2.49 -25.60
CA LYS A 98 -21.24 1.15 -25.86
C LYS A 98 -20.02 0.90 -24.97
N GLY A 99 -19.90 -0.32 -24.45
CA GLY A 99 -18.82 -0.73 -23.54
C GLY A 99 -19.02 -0.34 -22.08
N LYS A 100 -20.15 0.28 -21.69
CA LYS A 100 -20.47 0.62 -20.29
C LYS A 100 -21.79 -0.02 -19.86
N ARG A 101 -21.85 -0.50 -18.62
CA ARG A 101 -23.07 -1.05 -18.02
C ARG A 101 -23.96 0.10 -17.54
N SER A 102 -25.20 0.21 -18.04
CA SER A 102 -26.16 1.24 -17.64
C SER A 102 -26.75 1.01 -16.23
N GLY A 103 -27.53 1.96 -15.75
CA GLY A 103 -28.25 1.97 -14.48
C GLY A 103 -27.38 2.30 -13.27
N LYS A 104 -28.00 2.87 -12.23
CA LYS A 104 -27.36 3.00 -10.91
C LYS A 104 -27.08 1.62 -10.29
N LYS A 105 -25.93 1.47 -9.63
CA LYS A 105 -25.43 0.19 -9.08
C LYS A 105 -24.93 0.37 -7.66
N GLN A 106 -24.83 -0.73 -6.92
CA GLN A 106 -24.15 -0.81 -5.63
C GLN A 106 -23.02 -1.83 -5.73
N ILE A 107 -21.88 -1.51 -5.12
CA ILE A 107 -20.77 -2.43 -4.94
C ILE A 107 -20.91 -3.04 -3.55
N TRP A 108 -20.99 -4.36 -3.49
CA TRP A 108 -21.03 -5.12 -2.25
C TRP A 108 -19.69 -5.80 -2.04
N GLN A 109 -19.19 -5.80 -0.81
CA GLN A 109 -17.99 -6.54 -0.42
C GLN A 109 -18.25 -7.42 0.78
N CYS A 110 -17.78 -8.67 0.74
CA CYS A 110 -17.83 -9.55 1.88
C CYS A 110 -16.86 -9.05 2.97
N SER A 111 -17.35 -8.90 4.21
CA SER A 111 -16.54 -8.45 5.35
C SER A 111 -15.42 -9.44 5.72
N SER A 112 -15.59 -10.72 5.37
CA SER A 112 -14.67 -11.80 5.74
C SER A 112 -13.60 -12.03 4.67
N CYS A 113 -13.98 -12.45 3.46
CA CYS A 113 -13.04 -12.84 2.40
C CYS A 113 -12.80 -11.75 1.34
N LEU A 114 -13.38 -10.55 1.51
CA LEU A 114 -13.23 -9.41 0.62
C LEU A 114 -13.75 -9.58 -0.83
N THR A 115 -14.37 -10.73 -1.16
CA THR A 115 -15.06 -10.95 -2.45
C THR A 115 -16.05 -9.82 -2.72
N ARG A 116 -16.10 -9.36 -3.99
CA ARG A 116 -16.95 -8.25 -4.41
C ARG A 116 -18.03 -8.71 -5.39
N SER A 117 -19.19 -8.06 -5.32
CA SER A 117 -20.28 -8.22 -6.29
C SER A 117 -20.84 -6.85 -6.66
N ILE A 118 -21.28 -6.69 -7.91
CA ILE A 118 -21.92 -5.47 -8.40
C ILE A 118 -23.34 -5.83 -8.77
N LEU A 119 -24.31 -5.16 -8.14
CA LEU A 119 -25.73 -5.38 -8.39
C LEU A 119 -26.42 -4.06 -8.78
N PRO A 120 -27.54 -4.12 -9.52
CA PRO A 120 -28.44 -2.97 -9.64
C PRO A 120 -28.76 -2.36 -8.27
N PHE A 121 -28.90 -1.04 -8.20
CA PHE A 121 -28.95 -0.33 -6.91
C PHE A 121 -30.09 -0.76 -5.97
N ARG A 122 -31.20 -1.27 -6.52
CA ARG A 122 -32.36 -1.76 -5.76
C ARG A 122 -32.20 -3.19 -5.26
N GLU A 123 -31.27 -3.95 -5.83
CA GLU A 123 -31.01 -5.32 -5.41
C GLU A 123 -30.10 -5.36 -4.18
N ARG A 124 -30.21 -6.46 -3.45
CA ARG A 124 -29.50 -6.70 -2.19
C ARG A 124 -28.91 -8.10 -2.22
N ILE A 125 -27.70 -8.22 -1.67
CA ILE A 125 -27.07 -9.50 -1.38
C ILE A 125 -26.59 -9.45 0.07
N VAL A 126 -26.87 -10.51 0.81
CA VAL A 126 -26.58 -10.55 2.25
C VAL A 126 -25.48 -11.55 2.54
N LYS A 127 -25.51 -12.73 1.90
CA LYS A 127 -24.60 -13.84 2.20
C LYS A 127 -23.56 -14.04 1.11
N CYS A 128 -22.32 -14.27 1.55
CA CYS A 128 -21.22 -14.70 0.71
C CYS A 128 -21.07 -16.22 0.77
N SER A 129 -20.50 -16.81 -0.29
CA SER A 129 -20.21 -18.25 -0.37
C SER A 129 -19.23 -18.73 0.72
N CYS A 130 -18.42 -17.84 1.28
CA CYS A 130 -17.55 -18.16 2.41
C CYS A 130 -18.26 -18.17 3.79
N GLY A 131 -19.58 -17.93 3.82
CA GLY A 131 -20.38 -17.79 5.05
C GLY A 131 -20.40 -16.38 5.66
N GLY A 132 -19.54 -15.47 5.18
CA GLY A 132 -19.53 -14.07 5.59
C GLY A 132 -20.72 -13.24 5.07
N ASN A 133 -20.86 -12.02 5.57
CA ASN A 133 -21.91 -11.09 5.13
C ASN A 133 -21.36 -10.07 4.14
N PHE A 134 -22.18 -9.70 3.16
CA PHE A 134 -21.89 -8.58 2.27
C PHE A 134 -22.30 -7.25 2.91
N ILE A 135 -21.42 -6.26 2.80
CA ILE A 135 -21.68 -4.87 3.16
C ILE A 135 -21.61 -3.98 1.90
N PRO A 136 -22.41 -2.91 1.82
CA PRO A 136 -22.30 -1.95 0.72
C PRO A 136 -21.00 -1.15 0.85
N LEU A 137 -20.35 -0.83 -0.27
CA LEU A 137 -19.14 0.00 -0.30
C LEU A 137 -19.38 1.41 -0.82
N THR A 138 -20.40 1.61 -1.67
CA THR A 138 -20.73 2.97 -2.13
C THR A 138 -21.77 3.58 -1.19
N GLU A 139 -21.37 4.68 -0.56
CA GLU A 139 -22.18 5.48 0.36
C GLU A 139 -22.32 6.90 -0.16
N GLN A 140 -23.38 7.58 0.25
CA GLN A 140 -23.58 8.98 -0.11
C GLN A 140 -22.70 9.86 0.78
N VAL A 141 -21.72 10.55 0.18
CA VAL A 141 -20.79 11.44 0.90
C VAL A 141 -21.12 12.91 0.72
N ILE A 142 -21.84 13.26 -0.36
CA ILE A 142 -22.31 14.61 -0.65
C ILE A 142 -23.82 14.55 -0.92
N LYS A 143 -24.57 15.47 -0.31
CA LYS A 143 -25.99 15.70 -0.55
C LYS A 143 -26.24 17.20 -0.70
N GLU A 144 -26.89 17.59 -1.80
CA GLU A 144 -27.23 19.01 -2.08
C GLU A 144 -26.01 19.94 -1.98
N GLY A 145 -24.86 19.50 -2.52
CA GLY A 145 -23.61 20.27 -2.53
C GLY A 145 -22.87 20.31 -1.20
N LYS A 146 -23.38 19.70 -0.13
CA LYS A 146 -22.73 19.64 1.18
C LYS A 146 -22.17 18.25 1.45
N THR A 147 -20.94 18.19 1.97
CA THR A 147 -20.39 16.96 2.53
C THR A 147 -21.20 16.58 3.77
N ILE A 148 -21.71 15.34 3.82
CA ILE A 148 -22.58 14.85 4.90
C ILE A 148 -21.90 13.82 5.80
N ILE A 149 -20.59 13.64 5.65
CA ILE A 149 -19.76 12.75 6.46
C ILE A 149 -18.53 13.49 6.97
N ASP A 150 -18.00 13.03 8.10
CA ASP A 150 -16.67 13.44 8.55
C ASP A 150 -15.60 12.69 7.77
N LEU A 151 -14.68 13.43 7.14
CA LEU A 151 -13.59 12.81 6.39
C LEU A 151 -12.57 12.20 7.36
N PRO A 152 -12.18 10.93 7.18
CA PRO A 152 -11.20 10.29 8.04
C PRO A 152 -9.81 10.92 7.87
N SER A 153 -9.06 11.05 8.97
CA SER A 153 -7.65 11.44 8.93
C SER A 153 -6.80 10.45 8.11
N PRO A 154 -5.67 10.87 7.51
CA PRO A 154 -4.76 9.99 6.81
C PRO A 154 -4.33 8.74 7.61
N GLN A 155 -4.14 8.85 8.93
CA GLN A 155 -3.79 7.74 9.81
C GLN A 155 -4.90 6.68 9.91
N LYS A 156 -6.16 7.13 9.99
CA LYS A 156 -7.33 6.24 9.96
C LYS A 156 -7.45 5.51 8.61
N ILE A 157 -7.26 6.23 7.50
CA ILE A 157 -7.26 5.64 6.15
C ILE A 157 -6.15 4.59 6.02
N ARG A 158 -4.93 4.92 6.46
CA ARG A 158 -3.81 3.96 6.47
C ARG A 158 -4.11 2.72 7.30
N LYS A 159 -4.66 2.88 8.51
CA LYS A 159 -5.04 1.74 9.38
C LYS A 159 -6.08 0.85 8.70
N TYR A 160 -7.05 1.45 8.02
CA TYR A 160 -8.06 0.72 7.25
C TYR A 160 -7.41 -0.12 6.13
N VAL A 161 -6.53 0.48 5.32
CA VAL A 161 -5.80 -0.24 4.24
C VAL A 161 -4.96 -1.39 4.80
N LEU A 162 -4.20 -1.16 5.88
CA LEU A 162 -3.40 -2.23 6.50
C LEU A 162 -4.26 -3.38 7.03
N GLY A 163 -5.42 -3.08 7.61
CA GLY A 163 -6.36 -4.10 8.05
C GLY A 163 -6.96 -4.92 6.90
N GLN A 164 -7.08 -4.34 5.71
CA GLN A 164 -7.50 -5.06 4.50
C GLN A 164 -6.37 -5.92 3.95
N LEU A 165 -5.14 -5.41 3.89
CA LEU A 165 -3.98 -6.15 3.39
C LEU A 165 -3.74 -7.44 4.18
N ASN A 166 -3.89 -7.41 5.51
CA ASN A 166 -3.78 -8.60 6.37
C ASN A 166 -4.77 -9.73 6.05
N LYS A 167 -5.82 -9.47 5.26
CA LYS A 167 -6.79 -10.50 4.82
C LYS A 167 -6.46 -11.08 3.45
N ILE A 168 -5.50 -10.50 2.74
CA ILE A 168 -5.10 -10.87 1.38
C ILE A 168 -3.68 -11.46 1.38
N SER A 169 -2.82 -10.96 2.27
CA SER A 169 -1.45 -11.43 2.50
C SER A 169 -1.39 -12.71 3.32
#